data_AF-A0A355EUA5-F1
#
_entry.id   AF-A0A355EUA5-F1
#
_cell.length_a   1.000
_cell.length_b   1.000
_cell.length_c   1.000
_cell.angle_alpha   90.00
_cell.angle_beta   90.00
_cell.angle_gamma   90.00
#
_symmetry.space_group_name_H-M   'P 1'
#
loop_
_entity.id
_entity.type
_entity.pdbx_description
1 polymer ?
#
loop_
_entity_poly.entity_id
_entity_poly.type
_entity_poly.pdbx_seq_one_letter_code
_entity_poly.pdbx_strand_id
1 'polypeptide(L)' 'MKRTSQLPTGWDEKRVRDVLEYYESQTEDEAVAEHEAALSPARHTVMEVPVDLVPVFRQLIAAHLQKRFAR' A
#
# COMPACT_ATOMS: atom_id res chain seq x y z
N MET A 1 -19.32 -18.52 19.83
CA MET A 1 -17.91 -18.12 20.06
C MET A 1 -17.72 -16.71 19.51
N LYS A 2 -17.40 -15.72 20.37
CA LYS A 2 -17.08 -14.36 19.90
C LYS A 2 -15.67 -14.35 19.33
N ARG A 3 -15.53 -14.13 18.02
CA ARG A 3 -14.23 -13.83 17.39
C ARG A 3 -13.85 -12.41 17.81
N THR A 4 -13.03 -12.27 18.84
CA THR A 4 -12.31 -11.00 19.06
C THR A 4 -11.22 -10.94 18.01
N SER A 5 -11.49 -10.29 16.87
CA SER A 5 -10.43 -9.89 15.96
C SER A 5 -9.53 -8.91 16.70
N GLN A 6 -8.36 -9.37 17.13
CA GLN A 6 -7.34 -8.44 17.63
C GLN A 6 -6.98 -7.53 16.46
N LEU A 7 -7.29 -6.25 16.61
CA LEU A 7 -6.94 -5.26 15.60
C LEU A 7 -5.41 -5.11 15.55
N PRO A 8 -4.81 -4.87 14.38
CA PRO A 8 -3.38 -4.62 14.28
C PRO A 8 -2.95 -3.42 15.14
N THR A 9 -1.68 -3.33 15.49
CA THR A 9 -1.13 -2.17 16.22
C THR A 9 -1.44 -0.87 15.47
N GLY A 10 -2.04 0.11 16.15
CA GLY A 10 -2.46 1.38 15.56
C GLY A 10 -3.84 1.35 14.87
N TRP A 11 -4.60 0.27 15.03
CA TRP A 11 -6.00 0.17 14.61
C TRP A 11 -6.91 0.15 15.83
N ASP A 12 -7.75 1.18 15.95
CA ASP A 12 -8.85 1.22 16.90
C ASP A 12 -10.18 1.09 16.15
N GLU A 13 -11.28 0.94 16.89
CA GLU A 13 -12.60 0.79 16.28
C GLU A 13 -13.03 2.03 15.49
N LYS A 14 -12.56 3.23 15.88
CA LYS A 14 -12.89 4.45 15.16
C LYS A 14 -12.31 4.39 13.76
N ARG A 15 -11.03 4.09 13.64
CA ARG A 15 -10.34 3.91 12.37
C ARG A 15 -10.99 2.84 11.50
N VAL A 16 -11.42 1.72 12.11
CA VAL A 16 -12.15 0.68 11.37
C VAL A 16 -13.46 1.23 10.79
N ARG A 17 -14.25 1.96 11.59
CA ARG A 17 -15.51 2.56 11.12
C ARG A 17 -15.27 3.61 10.03
N ASP A 18 -14.30 4.50 10.22
CA ASP A 18 -13.96 5.53 9.24
C ASP A 18 -13.56 4.90 7.89
N VAL A 19 -12.79 3.80 7.90
CA VAL A 19 -12.39 3.06 6.70
C VAL A 19 -13.57 2.36 6.03
N LEU A 20 -14.46 1.76 6.82
CA LEU A 20 -15.67 1.11 6.28
C LEU A 20 -16.59 2.13 5.61
N GLU A 21 -16.88 3.25 6.27
CA GLU A 21 -17.72 4.32 5.72
C GLU A 21 -17.13 4.89 4.42
N TYR A 22 -15.81 5.07 4.36
CA TYR A 22 -15.12 5.49 3.15
C TYR A 22 -15.35 4.53 1.97
N TYR A 23 -15.07 3.23 2.16
CA TYR A 23 -15.20 2.26 1.06
C TYR A 23 -16.65 1.92 0.72
N GLU A 24 -17.59 2.01 1.67
CA GLU A 24 -19.02 1.80 1.41
C GLU A 24 -19.65 2.97 0.65
N SER A 25 -19.13 4.19 0.79
CA SER A 25 -19.62 5.38 0.08
C SER A 25 -18.91 5.65 -1.25
N GLN A 26 -17.83 4.93 -1.54
CA GLN A 26 -17.03 5.10 -2.75
C GLN A 26 -17.80 4.66 -4.00
N THR A 27 -17.73 5.49 -5.05
CA THR A 27 -18.28 5.14 -6.37
C THR A 27 -17.33 4.23 -7.16
N GLU A 28 -17.84 3.51 -8.16
CA GLU A 28 -17.00 2.67 -9.02
C GLU A 28 -15.88 3.48 -9.70
N ASP A 29 -16.19 4.69 -10.18
CA ASP A 29 -15.21 5.58 -10.82
C ASP A 29 -14.10 6.03 -9.85
N GLU A 30 -14.45 6.33 -8.60
CA GLU A 30 -13.46 6.68 -7.56
C GLU A 30 -12.57 5.49 -7.19
N ALA A 31 -13.14 4.29 -7.09
CA ALA A 31 -12.38 3.07 -6.84
C ALA A 31 -11.39 2.78 -7.98
N VAL A 32 -11.80 2.99 -9.23
CA VAL A 32 -10.91 2.89 -10.41
C VAL A 32 -9.81 3.94 -10.36
N ALA A 33 -10.17 5.21 -10.09
CA ALA A 33 -9.22 6.30 -10.02
C ALA A 33 -8.16 6.09 -8.91
N GLU A 34 -8.53 5.53 -7.76
CA GLU A 34 -7.58 5.16 -6.70
C GLU A 34 -6.61 4.07 -7.12
N HIS A 35 -7.11 3.02 -7.77
CA HIS A 35 -6.26 1.95 -8.28
C HIS A 35 -5.28 2.46 -9.35
N GLU A 36 -5.73 3.35 -10.24
CA GLU A 36 -4.89 3.98 -11.26
C GLU A 36 -3.89 4.98 -10.64
N ALA A 37 -4.31 5.73 -9.61
CA ALA A 37 -3.43 6.65 -8.89
C ALA A 37 -2.29 5.92 -8.15
N ALA A 38 -2.55 4.72 -7.61
CA ALA A 38 -1.51 3.87 -7.02
C ALA A 38 -0.47 3.42 -8.05
N LEU A 39 -0.87 3.31 -9.33
CA LEU A 39 -0.01 3.01 -10.47
C LEU A 39 0.54 4.27 -11.17
N SER A 40 0.11 5.46 -10.76
CA SER A 40 0.47 6.71 -11.41
C SER A 40 1.99 6.97 -11.30
N PRO A 41 2.66 7.31 -12.41
CA PRO A 41 4.11 7.27 -12.55
C PRO A 41 4.89 8.32 -11.74
N ALA A 42 4.23 9.14 -10.92
CA ALA A 42 4.89 10.27 -10.26
C ALA A 42 6.03 9.87 -9.29
N ARG A 43 6.10 8.61 -8.84
CA ARG A 43 7.13 8.13 -7.90
C ARG A 43 7.76 6.78 -8.23
N HIS A 44 7.14 5.97 -9.09
CA HIS A 44 7.59 4.61 -9.39
C HIS A 44 7.34 4.28 -10.86
N THR A 45 8.08 3.28 -11.37
CA THR A 45 7.94 2.76 -12.73
C THR A 45 7.66 1.27 -12.65
N VAL A 46 6.75 0.77 -13.49
CA VAL A 46 6.47 -0.66 -13.63
C VAL A 46 7.45 -1.26 -14.62
N MET A 47 8.12 -2.34 -14.24
CA MET A 47 9.03 -3.10 -15.10
C MET A 47 8.84 -4.60 -14.87
N GLU A 48 8.99 -5.39 -15.92
CA GLU A 48 9.03 -6.85 -15.82
C GLU A 48 10.38 -7.30 -15.24
N VAL A 49 10.33 -8.22 -14.27
CA VAL A 49 11.53 -8.76 -13.61
C VAL A 49 11.35 -10.27 -13.43
N PRO A 50 12.32 -11.10 -13.86
CA PRO A 50 12.35 -12.53 -13.52
C PRO A 50 12.26 -12.77 -12.01
N VAL A 51 11.48 -13.78 -11.60
CA VAL A 51 11.15 -14.03 -10.18
C VAL A 51 12.40 -14.25 -9.32
N ASP A 52 13.39 -14.93 -9.87
CA ASP A 52 14.68 -15.23 -9.24
C ASP A 52 15.52 -13.96 -8.98
N LEU A 53 15.30 -12.88 -9.72
CA LEU A 53 16.00 -11.61 -9.55
C LEU A 53 15.32 -10.66 -8.56
N VAL A 54 14.07 -10.91 -8.16
CA VAL A 54 13.31 -10.05 -7.22
C VAL A 54 14.07 -9.76 -5.91
N PRO A 55 14.77 -10.71 -5.26
CA PRO A 55 15.53 -10.42 -4.04
C PRO A 55 16.64 -9.39 -4.24
N VAL A 56 17.31 -9.39 -5.40
CA VAL A 56 18.39 -8.44 -5.73
C VAL A 56 17.83 -7.03 -5.86
N PHE A 57 16.72 -6.87 -6.59
CA PHE A 57 16.06 -5.57 -6.73
C PHE A 57 15.56 -5.02 -5.39
N ARG A 58 15.02 -5.88 -4.50
CA ARG A 58 14.62 -5.46 -3.15
C ARG A 58 15.78 -4.85 -2.36
N GLN A 59 16.97 -5.44 -2.43
CA GLN A 59 18.16 -4.91 -1.76
C GLN A 59 18.59 -3.56 -2.35
N LEU A 60 18.58 -3.43 -3.69
CA LEU A 60 18.93 -2.18 -4.37
C LEU A 60 17.99 -1.03 -4.00
N ILE A 61 16.68 -1.30 -3.97
CA ILE A 61 15.66 -0.33 -3.56
C ILE A 61 15.88 0.09 -2.10
N ALA A 62 16.09 -0.87 -1.19
CA ALA A 62 16.35 -0.57 0.22
C ALA A 62 17.58 0.32 0.41
N ALA A 63 18.69 0.02 -0.28
CA ALA A 63 19.91 0.82 -0.24
C ALA A 63 19.70 2.24 -0.81
N HIS A 64 18.94 2.37 -1.90
CA HIS A 64 18.60 3.67 -2.47
C HIS A 64 17.77 4.53 -1.51
N LEU A 65 16.75 3.94 -0.89
CA LEU A 65 15.88 4.63 0.06
C LEU A 65 16.63 5.06 1.31
N GLN A 66 17.48 4.20 1.89
CA GLN A 66 18.31 4.57 3.04
C GLN A 66 19.21 5.77 2.73
N LYS A 67 19.86 5.79 1.55
CA LYS A 67 20.67 6.93 1.10
C LYS A 67 19.86 8.20 0.88
N ARG A 68 18.57 8.08 0.51
CA ARG A 68 17.66 9.21 0.32
C ARG A 68 17.20 9.79 1.66
N PHE A 69 16.97 8.95 2.67
CA PHE A 69 16.54 9.37 4.01
C PHE A 69 17.70 9.80 4.93
N ALA A 70 18.94 9.49 4.58
CA ALA A 70 20.15 9.93 5.29
C ALA A 70 20.68 11.29 4.80
N ARG A 71 19.98 11.99 3.90
CA ARG A 71 20.31 13.35 3.44
C ARG A 71 19.37 14.37 4.04
#